data_AF-A0A7Y2KYN6-F1
#
_entry.id   AF-A0A7Y2KYN6-F1
#
_cell.length_a   1.000
_cell.length_b   1.000
_cell.length_c   1.000
_cell.angle_alpha   90.00
_cell.angle_beta   90.00
_cell.angle_gamma   90.00
#
_symmetry.space_group_name_H-M   'P 1'
#
loop_
_entity.id
_entity.type
_entity.pdbx_description
1 polymer ?
#
loop_
_entity_poly.entity_id
_entity_poly.type
_entity_poly.pdbx_seq_one_letter_code
_entity_poly.pdbx_strand_id
1 'polypeptide(L)'
;LGNSTGLGMAPFLLNHPMLLNNWVQARETALQRVRAVRRPTPAEQGMFVDFVRRAQADARSWHSDHPLQGQRILELQQDFKALQLCMGEGILQREYPWDALYRWAENRLSLEAQEQLVSLLLEPYGHLIDDLGQTMQADEQLGFAVDGSMGVGALKQILATDYAWVAAIDFSTEQSHSLFWYVSEEKLEPRIGQRFSEPGEALEQPLAVARDISRLQQALNGCDDGQTVATFLLEHPEHRHVVRRVQLAPGCPYADIQDNLIDRALLPIDLLRCKLSFFGATRFDPRSDRWVRINMYQNAPFPHELSQVLADDWSYPGLGSQEQRHACIVE
;
A
#
# COMPACT_ATOMS: atom_id res chain seq x y z
N LEU A 1 -12.97 3.58 -16.85
CA LEU A 1 -12.93 5.04 -16.52
C LEU A 1 -11.50 5.41 -16.17
N GLY A 2 -10.94 6.51 -16.70
CA GLY A 2 -9.61 6.98 -16.34
C GLY A 2 -9.71 8.24 -15.48
N ASN A 3 -9.08 8.24 -14.31
CA ASN A 3 -8.97 9.44 -13.48
C ASN A 3 -7.50 9.70 -13.11
N SER A 4 -7.27 10.96 -12.83
CA SER A 4 -5.97 11.56 -12.60
C SER A 4 -5.97 12.04 -11.17
N THR A 5 -5.37 11.26 -10.27
CA THR A 5 -5.45 11.58 -8.85
C THR A 5 -4.19 12.27 -8.35
N GLY A 6 -4.40 13.41 -7.68
CA GLY A 6 -3.34 14.18 -7.02
C GLY A 6 -3.20 13.87 -5.53
N LEU A 7 -2.38 14.69 -4.87
CA LEU A 7 -1.98 14.58 -3.46
C LEU A 7 -3.13 14.54 -2.44
N GLY A 8 -4.34 14.96 -2.80
CA GLY A 8 -5.44 15.13 -1.86
C GLY A 8 -5.85 13.87 -1.10
N MET A 9 -5.46 12.69 -1.61
CA MET A 9 -5.79 11.41 -0.97
C MET A 9 -4.67 10.83 -0.11
N ALA A 10 -3.43 11.30 -0.22
CA ALA A 10 -2.30 10.73 0.51
C ALA A 10 -2.47 10.81 2.04
N PRO A 11 -2.89 11.95 2.62
CA PRO A 11 -3.11 12.04 4.08
C PRO A 11 -4.17 11.10 4.63
N PHE A 12 -5.05 10.54 3.80
CA PHE A 12 -6.05 9.58 4.24
C PHE A 12 -5.42 8.35 4.90
N LEU A 13 -4.35 7.81 4.31
CA LEU A 13 -3.66 6.63 4.85
C LEU A 13 -3.08 6.91 6.24
N LEU A 14 -2.69 8.15 6.50
CA LEU A 14 -2.12 8.58 7.77
C LEU A 14 -3.23 8.87 8.77
N ASN A 15 -4.32 9.52 8.36
CA ASN A 15 -5.38 9.94 9.28
C ASN A 15 -6.32 8.79 9.71
N HIS A 16 -6.27 7.64 9.02
CA HIS A 16 -7.11 6.47 9.29
C HIS A 16 -6.27 5.20 9.54
N PRO A 17 -5.49 5.17 10.65
CA PRO A 17 -4.58 4.07 10.94
C PRO A 17 -5.29 2.74 11.18
N MET A 18 -6.46 2.72 11.83
CA MET A 18 -7.19 1.46 12.06
C MET A 18 -7.74 0.91 10.75
N LEU A 19 -8.25 1.78 9.88
CA LEU A 19 -8.76 1.39 8.57
C LEU A 19 -7.64 0.84 7.68
N LEU A 20 -6.50 1.53 7.60
CA LEU A 20 -5.33 1.05 6.87
C LEU A 20 -4.88 -0.31 7.41
N ASN A 21 -4.83 -0.45 8.74
CA ASN A 21 -4.51 -1.73 9.35
C ASN A 21 -5.46 -2.84 8.90
N ASN A 22 -6.76 -2.58 8.93
CA ASN A 22 -7.77 -3.58 8.57
C ASN A 22 -7.70 -3.97 7.09
N TRP A 23 -7.39 -3.02 6.20
CA TRP A 23 -7.16 -3.28 4.79
C TRP A 23 -5.97 -4.22 4.57
N VAL A 24 -4.83 -3.91 5.18
CA VAL A 24 -3.62 -4.73 5.05
C VAL A 24 -3.80 -6.09 5.73
N GLN A 25 -4.39 -6.15 6.93
CA GLN A 25 -4.67 -7.42 7.60
C GLN A 25 -5.59 -8.34 6.78
N ALA A 26 -6.63 -7.80 6.15
CA ALA A 26 -7.50 -8.58 5.27
C ALA A 26 -6.71 -9.16 4.09
N ARG A 27 -5.87 -8.35 3.43
CA ARG A 27 -4.99 -8.82 2.34
C ARG A 27 -4.00 -9.89 2.79
N GLU A 28 -3.30 -9.68 3.91
CA GLU A 28 -2.32 -10.65 4.42
C GLU A 28 -2.99 -11.97 4.86
N THR A 29 -4.19 -11.88 5.45
CA THR A 29 -4.97 -13.06 5.82
C THR A 29 -5.43 -13.82 4.57
N ALA A 30 -5.87 -13.12 3.52
CA ALA A 30 -6.25 -13.73 2.25
C ALA A 30 -5.07 -14.49 1.64
N LEU A 31 -3.90 -13.84 1.55
CA LEU A 31 -2.66 -14.46 1.07
C LEU A 31 -2.26 -15.67 1.92
N GLN A 32 -2.35 -15.58 3.24
CA GLN A 32 -2.06 -16.69 4.14
C GLN A 32 -2.98 -17.90 3.87
N ARG A 33 -4.29 -17.67 3.76
CA ARG A 33 -5.28 -18.73 3.47
C ARG A 33 -4.99 -19.41 2.14
N VAL A 34 -4.72 -18.65 1.09
CA VAL A 34 -4.38 -19.19 -0.24
C VAL A 34 -3.07 -19.96 -0.22
N ARG A 35 -2.01 -19.44 0.42
CA ARG A 35 -0.72 -20.16 0.55
C ARG A 35 -0.85 -21.49 1.30
N ALA A 36 -1.83 -21.62 2.19
CA ALA A 36 -2.09 -22.84 2.94
C ALA A 36 -2.82 -23.93 2.12
N VAL A 37 -3.23 -23.66 0.87
CA VAL A 37 -3.88 -24.66 0.01
C VAL A 37 -2.86 -25.74 -0.39
N ARG A 38 -3.02 -26.92 0.21
CA ARG A 38 -2.10 -28.05 0.06
C ARG A 38 -2.06 -28.61 -1.36
N ARG A 39 -3.24 -28.77 -1.97
CA ARG A 39 -3.44 -29.36 -3.31
C ARG A 39 -4.57 -28.62 -4.02
N PRO A 40 -4.26 -27.58 -4.82
CA PRO A 40 -5.26 -26.93 -5.63
C PRO A 40 -5.78 -27.91 -6.70
N THR A 41 -7.05 -27.74 -7.06
CA THR A 41 -7.70 -28.48 -8.13
C THR A 41 -7.09 -28.10 -9.49
N PRO A 42 -7.22 -28.98 -10.51
CA PRO A 42 -6.81 -28.63 -11.87
C PRO A 42 -7.52 -27.37 -12.42
N ALA A 43 -8.76 -27.11 -11.98
CA ALA A 43 -9.51 -25.93 -12.37
C ALA A 43 -8.90 -24.64 -11.80
N GLU A 44 -8.57 -24.62 -10.50
CA GLU A 44 -7.92 -23.47 -9.86
C GLU A 44 -6.53 -23.22 -10.46
N GLN A 45 -5.75 -24.27 -10.71
CA GLN A 45 -4.46 -24.14 -11.40
C GLN A 45 -4.62 -23.58 -12.82
N GLY A 46 -5.59 -24.09 -13.58
CA GLY A 46 -5.89 -23.62 -14.93
C GLY A 46 -6.29 -22.14 -14.95
N MET A 47 -7.13 -21.72 -14.01
CA MET A 47 -7.56 -20.34 -13.85
C MET A 47 -6.37 -19.41 -13.51
N PHE A 48 -5.53 -19.80 -12.54
CA PHE A 48 -4.32 -19.05 -12.21
C PHE A 48 -3.39 -18.88 -13.43
N VAL A 49 -3.10 -19.96 -14.14
CA VAL A 49 -2.25 -19.93 -15.34
C VAL A 49 -2.86 -19.04 -16.43
N ASP A 50 -4.19 -19.05 -16.58
CA ASP A 50 -4.87 -18.17 -17.51
C ASP A 50 -4.72 -16.70 -17.14
N PHE A 51 -4.96 -16.33 -15.87
CA PHE A 51 -4.78 -14.97 -15.38
C PHE A 51 -3.34 -14.48 -15.53
N VAL A 52 -2.34 -15.32 -15.25
CA VAL A 52 -0.92 -14.99 -15.48
C VAL A 52 -0.66 -14.64 -16.95
N ARG A 53 -1.23 -15.38 -17.90
CA ARG A 53 -1.09 -15.07 -19.33
C ARG A 53 -1.75 -13.74 -19.70
N ARG A 54 -2.97 -13.50 -19.21
CA ARG A 54 -3.71 -12.25 -19.45
C ARG A 54 -2.99 -11.03 -18.86
N ALA A 55 -2.47 -11.15 -17.63
CA ALA A 55 -1.71 -10.11 -16.96
C ALA A 55 -0.38 -9.82 -17.67
N GLN A 56 0.33 -10.85 -18.12
CA GLN A 56 1.54 -10.66 -18.93
C GLN A 56 1.24 -9.89 -20.22
N ALA A 57 0.16 -10.24 -20.92
CA ALA A 57 -0.24 -9.53 -22.13
C ALA A 57 -0.69 -8.08 -21.84
N ASP A 58 -1.36 -7.83 -20.71
CA ASP A 58 -1.69 -6.48 -20.26
C ASP A 58 -0.42 -5.64 -20.02
N ALA A 59 0.55 -6.19 -19.31
CA ALA A 59 1.84 -5.54 -19.02
C ALA A 59 2.64 -5.22 -20.30
N ARG A 60 2.54 -6.04 -21.36
CA ARG A 60 3.14 -5.74 -22.67
C ARG A 60 2.47 -4.57 -23.39
N SER A 61 1.19 -4.36 -23.16
CA SER A 61 0.43 -3.25 -23.76
C SER A 61 0.58 -1.93 -22.98
N TRP A 62 1.15 -1.99 -21.79
CA TRP A 62 1.28 -0.83 -20.92
C TRP A 62 2.53 -0.02 -21.27
N HIS A 63 2.31 1.23 -21.62
CA HIS A 63 3.35 2.22 -21.88
C HIS A 63 3.20 3.40 -20.91
N SER A 64 4.33 3.92 -20.43
CA SER A 64 4.42 5.09 -19.56
C SER A 64 5.53 6.01 -20.06
N ASP A 65 5.25 7.31 -20.07
CA ASP A 65 6.25 8.34 -20.40
C ASP A 65 7.14 8.68 -19.19
N HIS A 66 6.80 8.18 -18.00
CA HIS A 66 7.55 8.44 -16.78
C HIS A 66 8.76 7.51 -16.68
N PRO A 67 10.01 8.01 -16.60
CA PRO A 67 11.21 7.17 -16.69
C PRO A 67 11.25 6.02 -15.68
N LEU A 68 10.94 6.30 -14.41
CA LEU A 68 10.94 5.27 -13.36
C LEU A 68 9.85 4.21 -13.59
N GLN A 69 8.68 4.62 -14.08
CA GLN A 69 7.57 3.67 -14.31
C GLN A 69 7.82 2.86 -15.58
N GLY A 70 8.37 3.47 -16.62
CA GLY A 70 8.81 2.77 -17.83
C GLY A 70 9.82 1.66 -17.51
N GLN A 71 10.80 1.93 -16.66
CA GLN A 71 11.75 0.91 -16.19
C GLN A 71 11.03 -0.21 -15.42
N ARG A 72 10.18 0.13 -14.44
CA ARG A 72 9.42 -0.85 -13.65
C ARG A 72 8.54 -1.75 -14.53
N ILE A 73 7.92 -1.20 -15.58
CA ILE A 73 7.13 -2.00 -16.55
C ILE A 73 8.01 -2.97 -17.32
N LEU A 74 9.20 -2.55 -17.78
CA LEU A 74 10.14 -3.43 -18.48
C LEU A 74 10.64 -4.56 -17.58
N GLU A 75 10.92 -4.26 -16.31
CA GLU A 75 11.27 -5.26 -15.28
C GLU A 75 10.11 -6.24 -15.05
N LEU A 76 8.88 -5.74 -14.88
CA LEU A 76 7.67 -6.56 -14.75
C LEU A 76 7.47 -7.52 -15.94
N GLN A 77 7.73 -7.05 -17.16
CA GLN A 77 7.65 -7.90 -18.36
C GLN A 77 8.70 -9.03 -18.35
N GLN A 78 9.89 -8.78 -17.80
CA GLN A 78 10.93 -9.80 -17.63
C GLN A 78 10.56 -10.79 -16.52
N ASP A 79 10.02 -10.28 -15.41
CA ASP A 79 9.55 -11.09 -14.29
C ASP A 79 8.46 -12.07 -14.70
N PHE A 80 7.52 -11.65 -15.56
CA PHE A 80 6.51 -12.57 -16.11
C PHE A 80 7.13 -13.69 -16.96
N LYS A 81 8.24 -13.45 -17.66
CA LYS A 81 8.96 -14.52 -18.38
C LYS A 81 9.59 -15.50 -17.39
N ALA A 82 10.22 -15.00 -16.32
CA ALA A 82 10.78 -15.83 -15.27
C ALA A 82 9.69 -16.67 -14.57
N LEU A 83 8.53 -16.07 -14.29
CA LEU A 83 7.39 -16.75 -13.69
C LEU A 83 6.89 -17.89 -14.58
N GLN A 84 6.77 -17.66 -15.89
CA GLN A 84 6.38 -18.70 -16.85
C GLN A 84 7.36 -19.87 -16.90
N LEU A 85 8.66 -19.59 -16.90
CA LEU A 85 9.68 -20.64 -16.84
C LEU A 85 9.55 -21.46 -15.55
N CYS A 86 9.41 -20.80 -14.40
CA CYS A 86 9.23 -21.47 -13.12
C CYS A 86 7.98 -22.37 -13.07
N MET A 87 6.87 -21.91 -13.64
CA MET A 87 5.67 -22.73 -13.79
C MET A 87 5.91 -23.96 -14.69
N GLY A 88 6.66 -23.80 -15.79
CA GLY A 88 7.04 -24.87 -16.70
C GLY A 88 7.98 -25.92 -16.10
N GLU A 89 8.80 -25.53 -15.10
CA GLU A 89 9.65 -26.43 -14.31
C GLU A 89 8.89 -27.25 -13.26
N GLY A 90 7.58 -27.01 -13.16
CA GLY A 90 6.67 -27.85 -12.41
C GLY A 90 6.49 -27.47 -10.94
N ILE A 91 6.68 -26.18 -10.60
CA ILE A 91 6.42 -25.68 -9.25
C ILE A 91 4.96 -25.90 -8.81
N LEU A 92 4.01 -25.90 -9.75
CA LEU A 92 2.58 -26.09 -9.48
C LEU A 92 2.21 -27.55 -9.14
N GLN A 93 3.09 -28.52 -9.40
CA GLN A 93 2.86 -29.93 -9.04
C GLN A 93 3.39 -30.27 -7.64
N ARG A 94 4.03 -29.31 -6.96
CA ARG A 94 4.50 -29.48 -5.58
C ARG A 94 3.31 -29.48 -4.60
N GLU A 95 3.55 -29.98 -3.40
CA GLU A 95 2.66 -29.75 -2.28
C GLU A 95 2.75 -28.28 -1.85
N TYR A 96 1.63 -27.64 -1.51
CA TYR A 96 1.55 -26.20 -1.24
C TYR A 96 2.14 -25.33 -2.37
N PRO A 97 1.68 -25.48 -3.62
CA PRO A 97 2.30 -24.84 -4.77
C PRO A 97 2.27 -23.31 -4.71
N TRP A 98 1.24 -22.72 -4.09
CA TRP A 98 1.12 -21.26 -3.94
C TRP A 98 2.13 -20.71 -2.93
N ASP A 99 2.38 -21.41 -1.83
CA ASP A 99 3.45 -21.04 -0.89
C ASP A 99 4.83 -21.16 -1.55
N ALA A 100 5.06 -22.25 -2.28
CA ALA A 100 6.30 -22.45 -3.01
C ALA A 100 6.54 -21.34 -4.05
N LEU A 101 5.49 -20.96 -4.80
CA LEU A 101 5.56 -19.91 -5.80
C LEU A 101 5.78 -18.53 -5.19
N TYR A 102 5.08 -18.19 -4.12
CA TYR A 102 5.26 -16.93 -3.40
C TYR A 102 6.69 -16.77 -2.87
N ARG A 103 7.23 -17.78 -2.16
CA ARG A 103 8.60 -17.76 -1.65
C ARG A 103 9.65 -17.69 -2.77
N TRP A 104 9.39 -18.38 -3.88
CA TRP A 104 10.26 -18.27 -5.05
C TRP A 104 10.25 -16.83 -5.58
N ALA A 105 9.07 -16.21 -5.70
CA ALA A 105 8.93 -14.86 -6.22
C ALA A 105 9.59 -13.80 -5.34
N GLU A 106 9.44 -13.89 -4.01
CA GLU A 106 10.10 -13.02 -3.03
C GLU A 106 11.62 -12.93 -3.25
N ASN A 107 12.23 -14.04 -3.68
CA ASN A 107 13.67 -14.16 -3.88
C ASN A 107 14.14 -13.90 -5.33
N ARG A 108 13.22 -13.70 -6.28
CA ARG A 108 13.55 -13.74 -7.73
C ARG A 108 12.92 -12.65 -8.57
N LEU A 109 11.78 -12.10 -8.15
CA LEU A 109 11.02 -11.11 -8.91
C LEU A 109 11.14 -9.72 -8.28
N SER A 110 10.92 -8.67 -9.07
CA SER A 110 10.78 -7.30 -8.56
C SER A 110 9.51 -7.13 -7.72
N LEU A 111 9.45 -6.05 -6.93
CA LEU A 111 8.28 -5.76 -6.08
C LEU A 111 6.96 -5.65 -6.86
N GLU A 112 6.98 -5.05 -8.06
CA GLU A 112 5.79 -4.94 -8.91
C GLU A 112 5.24 -6.32 -9.27
N ALA A 113 6.13 -7.26 -9.62
CA ALA A 113 5.75 -8.62 -9.97
C ALA A 113 5.35 -9.46 -8.76
N GLN A 114 5.97 -9.23 -7.59
CA GLN A 114 5.56 -9.88 -6.34
C GLN A 114 4.13 -9.47 -5.97
N GLU A 115 3.83 -8.17 -5.97
CA GLU A 115 2.50 -7.65 -5.67
C GLU A 115 1.45 -8.09 -6.70
N GLN A 116 1.81 -8.05 -7.99
CA GLN A 116 0.95 -8.55 -9.06
C GLN A 116 0.69 -10.07 -8.93
N LEU A 117 1.69 -10.86 -8.53
CA LEU A 117 1.53 -12.29 -8.27
C LEU A 117 0.58 -12.54 -7.09
N VAL A 118 0.66 -11.76 -6.01
CA VAL A 118 -0.29 -11.88 -4.88
C VAL A 118 -1.72 -11.73 -5.39
N SER A 119 -2.02 -10.67 -6.15
CA SER A 119 -3.36 -10.49 -6.71
C SER A 119 -3.80 -11.69 -7.56
N LEU A 120 -2.93 -12.18 -8.45
CA LEU A 120 -3.23 -13.34 -9.31
C LEU A 120 -3.46 -14.64 -8.53
N LEU A 121 -2.75 -14.84 -7.42
CA LEU A 121 -2.93 -16.01 -6.56
C LEU A 121 -4.30 -16.01 -5.89
N LEU A 122 -4.88 -14.84 -5.61
CA LEU A 122 -6.16 -14.71 -4.92
C LEU A 122 -7.36 -15.01 -5.83
N GLU A 123 -7.27 -14.71 -7.14
CA GLU A 123 -8.40 -14.80 -8.08
C GLU A 123 -9.18 -16.14 -8.05
N PRO A 124 -8.55 -17.33 -7.99
CA PRO A 124 -9.30 -18.59 -7.98
C PRO A 124 -10.01 -18.90 -6.66
N TYR A 125 -9.78 -18.10 -5.61
CA TYR A 125 -10.11 -18.45 -4.23
C TYR A 125 -11.09 -17.49 -3.56
N GLY A 126 -12.02 -16.87 -4.30
CA GLY A 126 -13.09 -16.05 -3.69
C GLY A 126 -13.79 -16.78 -2.53
N HIS A 127 -14.06 -18.08 -2.69
CA HIS A 127 -14.63 -18.95 -1.65
C HIS A 127 -13.80 -19.08 -0.35
N LEU A 128 -12.52 -18.71 -0.35
CA LEU A 128 -11.65 -18.68 0.84
C LEU A 128 -11.44 -17.28 1.42
N ILE A 129 -11.73 -16.21 0.66
CA ILE A 129 -11.26 -14.86 1.00
C ILE A 129 -12.35 -13.78 0.95
N ASP A 130 -13.48 -14.00 0.29
CA ASP A 130 -14.51 -12.96 0.11
C ASP A 130 -15.14 -12.51 1.45
N ASP A 131 -15.14 -13.37 2.47
CA ASP A 131 -15.58 -13.02 3.83
C ASP A 131 -14.73 -11.91 4.45
N LEU A 132 -13.45 -11.80 4.07
CA LEU A 132 -12.52 -10.80 4.60
C LEU A 132 -12.87 -9.38 4.16
N GLY A 133 -13.65 -9.21 3.09
CA GLY A 133 -14.13 -7.88 2.70
C GLY A 133 -14.93 -7.19 3.81
N GLN A 134 -15.64 -7.97 4.64
CA GLN A 134 -16.43 -7.45 5.77
C GLN A 134 -15.56 -6.95 6.93
N THR A 135 -14.30 -7.36 7.00
CA THR A 135 -13.36 -6.97 8.08
C THR A 135 -12.57 -5.72 7.74
N MET A 136 -12.70 -5.18 6.52
CA MET A 136 -11.92 -4.03 6.04
C MET A 136 -12.43 -2.67 6.57
N GLN A 137 -13.58 -2.63 7.24
CA GLN A 137 -14.09 -1.41 7.89
C GLN A 137 -13.43 -1.18 9.25
N ALA A 138 -13.39 0.07 9.71
CA ALA A 138 -12.89 0.41 11.05
C ALA A 138 -13.74 1.50 11.71
N ASP A 139 -13.91 1.38 13.03
CA ASP A 139 -14.39 2.48 13.87
C ASP A 139 -13.17 3.19 14.50
N GLU A 140 -12.73 4.27 13.86
CA GLU A 140 -11.59 5.08 14.29
C GLU A 140 -11.81 5.76 15.66
N GLN A 141 -13.04 5.83 16.16
CA GLN A 141 -13.32 6.43 17.48
C GLN A 141 -12.82 5.54 18.63
N LEU A 142 -12.79 4.21 18.43
CA LEU A 142 -12.36 3.25 19.46
C LEU A 142 -10.88 3.45 19.84
N GLY A 143 -10.04 3.80 18.86
CA GLY A 143 -8.61 4.09 19.06
C GLY A 143 -8.28 5.57 19.23
N PHE A 144 -9.28 6.45 19.41
CA PHE A 144 -9.04 7.90 19.44
C PHE A 144 -8.56 8.41 20.81
N ALA A 145 -9.03 7.80 21.90
CA ALA A 145 -8.68 8.26 23.24
C ALA A 145 -7.26 7.85 23.64
N VAL A 146 -6.53 8.74 24.31
CA VAL A 146 -5.27 8.40 24.96
C VAL A 146 -5.57 7.71 26.29
N ASP A 147 -4.99 6.55 26.51
CA ASP A 147 -4.93 5.93 27.84
C ASP A 147 -3.87 6.66 28.67
N GLY A 148 -4.32 7.64 29.45
CA GLY A 148 -3.46 8.42 30.34
C GLY A 148 -2.93 7.63 31.54
N SER A 149 -3.50 6.45 31.85
CA SER A 149 -3.08 5.62 32.99
C SER A 149 -1.87 4.75 32.68
N MET A 150 -1.57 4.53 31.40
CA MET A 150 -0.37 3.84 30.93
C MET A 150 0.90 4.46 31.53
N GLY A 151 1.81 3.62 32.02
CA GLY A 151 3.13 4.06 32.47
C GLY A 151 4.03 4.42 31.29
N VAL A 152 4.88 5.44 31.46
CA VAL A 152 5.87 5.87 30.48
C VAL A 152 6.80 4.72 30.08
N GLY A 153 7.16 3.83 31.01
CA GLY A 153 7.96 2.64 30.70
C GLY A 153 7.29 1.72 29.67
N ALA A 154 5.97 1.52 29.78
CA ALA A 154 5.22 0.73 28.81
C ALA A 154 5.15 1.43 27.44
N LEU A 155 4.95 2.75 27.41
CA LEU A 155 4.97 3.54 26.17
C LEU A 155 6.33 3.44 25.46
N LYS A 156 7.44 3.55 26.21
CA LYS A 156 8.81 3.35 25.67
C LYS A 156 9.00 1.95 25.10
N GLN A 157 8.40 0.92 25.71
CA GLN A 157 8.48 -0.45 25.23
C GLN A 157 7.74 -0.66 23.91
N ILE A 158 6.57 -0.03 23.74
CA ILE A 158 5.84 0.00 22.46
C ILE A 158 6.69 0.70 21.40
N LEU A 159 7.25 1.88 21.71
CA LEU A 159 8.15 2.60 20.80
C LEU A 159 9.35 1.76 20.36
N ALA A 160 9.97 1.01 21.27
CA ALA A 160 11.10 0.15 20.97
C ALA A 160 10.73 -1.07 20.11
N THR A 161 9.46 -1.53 20.16
CA THR A 161 9.00 -2.72 19.45
C THR A 161 8.44 -2.35 18.08
N ASP A 162 7.48 -1.42 18.04
CA ASP A 162 6.68 -1.12 16.84
C ASP A 162 7.26 0.05 16.03
N TYR A 163 8.14 0.86 16.63
CA TYR A 163 8.75 2.03 15.99
C TYR A 163 10.28 1.97 15.92
N ALA A 164 10.87 0.79 16.07
CA ALA A 164 12.32 0.59 15.92
C ALA A 164 12.86 1.09 14.57
N TRP A 165 12.05 1.01 13.51
CA TRP A 165 12.39 1.46 12.16
C TRP A 165 12.69 2.96 12.08
N VAL A 166 12.12 3.78 12.98
CA VAL A 166 12.36 5.24 13.00
C VAL A 166 13.82 5.56 13.29
N ALA A 167 14.53 4.71 14.03
CA ALA A 167 15.94 4.89 14.33
C ALA A 167 16.86 4.82 13.10
N ALA A 168 16.37 4.29 11.98
CA ALA A 168 17.10 4.25 10.71
C ALA A 168 17.07 5.60 9.95
N ILE A 169 16.25 6.56 10.39
CA ILE A 169 16.07 7.85 9.71
C ILE A 169 16.87 8.94 10.43
N ASP A 170 17.81 9.55 9.70
CA ASP A 170 18.61 10.67 10.20
C ASP A 170 17.91 12.02 9.98
N PHE A 171 17.18 12.46 11.02
CA PHE A 171 16.51 13.76 11.10
C PHE A 171 17.46 14.96 11.35
N SER A 172 18.79 14.78 11.31
CA SER A 172 19.72 15.91 11.44
C SER A 172 20.00 16.62 10.11
N THR A 173 19.58 16.03 8.99
CA THR A 173 19.89 16.53 7.64
C THR A 173 18.79 17.42 7.07
N GLU A 174 19.13 18.43 6.26
CA GLU A 174 18.14 19.19 5.50
C GLU A 174 17.33 18.30 4.55
N GLN A 175 17.94 17.24 4.01
CA GLN A 175 17.23 16.32 3.11
C GLN A 175 16.02 15.67 3.80
N SER A 176 16.23 15.14 5.01
CA SER A 176 15.19 14.48 5.81
C SER A 176 14.06 15.40 6.28
N HIS A 177 14.24 16.72 6.14
CA HIS A 177 13.29 17.76 6.54
C HIS A 177 12.85 18.64 5.37
N SER A 178 13.17 18.28 4.13
CA SER A 178 12.99 19.17 2.97
C SER A 178 11.53 19.50 2.67
N LEU A 179 10.58 18.63 3.03
CA LEU A 179 9.16 18.80 2.69
C LEU A 179 8.32 19.13 3.92
N PHE A 180 7.16 19.77 3.70
CA PHE A 180 6.10 19.89 4.70
C PHE A 180 4.73 19.75 4.02
N TRP A 181 3.79 19.09 4.70
CA TRP A 181 2.42 18.92 4.20
C TRP A 181 1.55 20.06 4.69
N TYR A 182 0.70 20.63 3.83
CA TYR A 182 -0.25 21.68 4.19
C TYR A 182 -1.57 21.51 3.43
N VAL A 183 -2.62 22.22 3.84
CA VAL A 183 -3.89 22.30 3.08
C VAL A 183 -3.94 23.64 2.37
N SER A 184 -4.16 23.61 1.04
CA SER A 184 -4.35 24.82 0.25
C SER A 184 -5.69 25.47 0.60
N GLU A 185 -5.69 26.78 0.89
CA GLU A 185 -6.92 27.54 1.12
C GLU A 185 -7.79 27.62 -0.14
N GLU A 186 -7.18 27.85 -1.31
CA GLU A 186 -7.90 28.00 -2.57
C GLU A 186 -8.57 26.70 -3.03
N LYS A 187 -7.84 25.57 -2.92
CA LYS A 187 -8.30 24.28 -3.45
C LYS A 187 -8.87 23.34 -2.39
N LEU A 188 -8.71 23.67 -1.11
CA LEU A 188 -9.11 22.83 0.03
C LEU A 188 -8.55 21.40 -0.07
N GLU A 189 -7.35 21.27 -0.62
CA GLU A 189 -6.68 19.99 -0.87
C GLU A 189 -5.30 19.96 -0.20
N PRO A 190 -4.87 18.78 0.30
CA PRO A 190 -3.50 18.55 0.69
C PRO A 190 -2.47 18.86 -0.40
N ARG A 191 -1.39 19.51 0.00
CA ARG A 191 -0.24 19.91 -0.82
C ARG A 191 1.05 19.64 -0.05
N ILE A 192 2.15 19.66 -0.79
CA ILE A 192 3.50 19.54 -0.25
C ILE A 192 4.30 20.78 -0.67
N GLY A 193 4.84 21.47 0.34
CA GLY A 193 5.75 22.60 0.17
C GLY A 193 7.20 22.20 0.42
N GLN A 194 8.12 23.03 -0.05
CA GLN A 194 9.56 22.88 0.15
C GLN A 194 10.04 23.78 1.29
N ARG A 195 10.39 23.18 2.44
CA ARG A 195 10.65 23.89 3.72
C ARG A 195 11.70 25.00 3.61
N PHE A 196 12.74 24.78 2.80
CA PHE A 196 13.88 25.70 2.70
C PHE A 196 13.80 26.70 1.53
N SER A 197 12.77 26.60 0.68
CA SER A 197 12.61 27.48 -0.48
C SER A 197 11.23 28.14 -0.58
N GLU A 198 10.26 27.69 0.20
CA GLU A 198 8.89 28.18 0.17
C GLU A 198 8.44 28.59 1.59
N PRO A 199 7.70 29.70 1.74
CA PRO A 199 7.05 30.02 3.00
C PRO A 199 5.93 29.01 3.30
N GLY A 200 5.50 28.94 4.56
CA GLY A 200 4.31 28.17 4.96
C GLY A 200 4.58 26.97 5.86
N GLU A 201 5.82 26.75 6.31
CA GLU A 201 6.15 25.73 7.32
C GLU A 201 5.25 25.82 8.56
N ALA A 202 4.86 27.02 8.98
CA ALA A 202 3.95 27.24 10.11
C ALA A 202 2.54 26.65 9.91
N LEU A 203 2.17 26.28 8.68
CA LEU A 203 0.90 25.65 8.31
C LEU A 203 1.01 24.11 8.19
N GLU A 204 2.16 23.54 8.59
CA GLU A 204 2.43 22.12 8.50
C GLU A 204 1.38 21.28 9.24
N GLN A 205 0.81 20.31 8.52
CA GLN A 205 -0.10 19.32 9.07
C GLN A 205 0.69 18.24 9.84
N PRO A 206 0.10 17.59 10.86
CA PRO A 206 0.74 16.55 11.66
C PRO A 206 0.82 15.20 10.93
N LEU A 207 1.47 15.21 9.76
CA LEU A 207 1.63 14.06 8.85
C LEU A 207 3.06 13.53 8.82
N ALA A 208 3.99 14.17 9.53
CA ALA A 208 5.39 13.74 9.65
C ALA A 208 5.56 12.71 10.78
N VAL A 209 4.89 11.55 10.66
CA VAL A 209 4.80 10.53 11.72
C VAL A 209 6.18 10.12 12.24
N ALA A 210 7.11 9.75 11.36
CA ALA A 210 8.45 9.32 11.76
C ALA A 210 9.21 10.39 12.56
N ARG A 211 9.11 11.67 12.13
CA ARG A 211 9.71 12.79 12.86
C ARG A 211 9.07 12.98 14.24
N ASP A 212 7.74 12.93 14.29
CA ASP A 212 7.00 13.16 15.52
C ASP A 212 7.25 12.03 16.53
N ILE A 213 7.43 10.79 16.06
CA ILE A 213 7.89 9.65 16.87
C ILE A 213 9.31 9.88 17.39
N SER A 214 10.24 10.29 16.53
CA SER A 214 11.62 10.60 16.93
C SER A 214 11.66 11.69 18.02
N ARG A 215 10.86 12.75 17.87
CA ARG A 215 10.71 13.81 18.88
C ARG A 215 10.11 13.28 20.19
N LEU A 216 9.09 12.42 20.12
CA LEU A 216 8.52 11.77 21.31
C LEU A 216 9.57 10.92 22.04
N GLN A 217 10.32 10.09 21.31
CA GLN A 217 11.41 9.28 21.88
C GLN A 217 12.44 10.16 22.60
N GLN A 218 12.80 11.31 22.01
CA GLN A 218 13.70 12.28 22.62
C GLN A 218 13.11 12.91 23.88
N ALA A 219 11.84 13.31 23.87
CA ALA A 219 11.17 13.94 25.01
C ALA A 219 10.97 12.97 26.19
N LEU A 220 10.83 11.66 25.91
CA LEU A 220 10.73 10.63 26.94
C LEU A 220 12.09 10.29 27.58
N ASN A 221 13.21 10.79 27.04
CA ASN A 221 14.52 10.56 27.63
C ASN A 221 14.63 11.25 28.99
N GLY A 222 14.93 10.47 30.03
CA GLY A 222 15.04 10.97 31.40
C GLY A 222 13.71 11.04 32.17
N CYS A 223 12.56 10.77 31.52
CA CYS A 223 11.30 10.57 32.23
C CYS A 223 11.34 9.27 33.03
N ASP A 224 10.78 9.29 34.24
CA ASP A 224 10.62 8.10 35.09
C ASP A 224 9.65 7.10 34.45
N ASP A 225 10.00 5.82 34.44
CA ASP A 225 9.17 4.78 33.84
C ASP A 225 7.84 4.58 34.58
N GLY A 226 7.81 4.93 35.88
CA GLY A 226 6.62 4.93 36.72
C GLY A 226 5.70 6.14 36.52
N GLN A 227 6.17 7.20 35.84
CA GLN A 227 5.34 8.36 35.49
C GLN A 227 4.21 7.92 34.56
N THR A 228 3.01 8.47 34.75
CA THR A 228 1.89 8.18 33.86
C THR A 228 1.98 9.02 32.58
N VAL A 229 1.45 8.48 31.48
CA VAL A 229 1.30 9.20 30.22
C VAL A 229 0.48 10.48 30.40
N ALA A 230 -0.52 10.49 31.28
CA ALA A 230 -1.27 11.70 31.62
C ALA A 230 -0.37 12.81 32.19
N THR A 231 0.51 12.48 33.15
CA THR A 231 1.46 13.43 33.72
C THR A 231 2.42 13.95 32.65
N PHE A 232 2.98 13.07 31.84
CA PHE A 232 3.87 13.44 30.74
C PHE A 232 3.20 14.41 29.75
N LEU A 233 1.96 14.13 29.33
CA LEU A 233 1.24 14.97 28.36
C LEU A 233 0.73 16.30 28.93
N LEU A 234 0.68 16.47 30.25
CA LEU A 234 0.46 17.78 30.86
C LEU A 234 1.68 18.70 30.71
N GLU A 235 2.88 18.12 30.74
CA GLU A 235 4.16 18.83 30.57
C GLU A 235 4.52 19.00 29.09
N HIS A 236 4.17 18.00 28.26
CA HIS A 236 4.48 17.93 26.83
C HIS A 236 3.24 17.70 25.95
N PRO A 237 2.29 18.66 25.91
CA PRO A 237 1.03 18.51 25.18
C PRO A 237 1.21 18.35 23.66
N GLU A 238 2.32 18.82 23.10
CA GLU A 238 2.69 18.68 21.68
C GLU A 238 2.81 17.23 21.22
N HIS A 239 2.97 16.28 22.14
CA HIS A 239 3.08 14.86 21.83
C HIS A 239 1.76 14.09 21.86
N ARG A 240 0.64 14.76 22.16
CA ARG A 240 -0.67 14.08 22.35
C ARG A 240 -1.09 13.24 21.14
N HIS A 241 -0.94 13.76 19.91
CA HIS A 241 -1.37 13.06 18.70
C HIS A 241 -0.52 11.82 18.42
N VAL A 242 0.80 11.93 18.63
CA VAL A 242 1.72 10.82 18.39
C VAL A 242 1.63 9.77 19.49
N VAL A 243 1.41 10.14 20.76
CA VAL A 243 1.18 9.17 21.84
C VAL A 243 -0.06 8.33 21.56
N ARG A 244 -1.16 8.94 21.12
CA ARG A 244 -2.37 8.20 20.72
C ARG A 244 -2.06 7.17 19.63
N ARG A 245 -1.28 7.56 18.62
CA ARG A 245 -0.86 6.65 17.54
C ARG A 245 -0.01 5.49 18.08
N VAL A 246 0.96 5.78 18.94
CA VAL A 246 1.81 4.75 19.56
C VAL A 246 0.97 3.75 20.36
N GLN A 247 0.01 4.22 21.15
CA GLN A 247 -0.87 3.34 21.94
C GLN A 247 -1.75 2.42 21.08
N LEU A 248 -1.99 2.79 19.82
CA LEU A 248 -2.75 1.97 18.87
C LEU A 248 -1.91 0.84 18.25
N ALA A 249 -0.60 1.04 18.10
CA ALA A 249 0.29 0.17 17.32
C ALA A 249 0.23 -1.32 17.72
N PRO A 250 0.21 -1.71 19.02
CA PRO A 250 0.17 -3.13 19.40
C PRO A 250 -1.09 -3.87 18.90
N GLY A 251 -2.20 -3.16 18.72
CA GLY A 251 -3.44 -3.72 18.19
C GLY A 251 -3.60 -3.55 16.67
N CYS A 252 -2.75 -2.74 16.03
CA CYS A 252 -2.84 -2.38 14.63
C CYS A 252 -1.44 -2.35 13.98
N PRO A 253 -0.82 -3.52 13.73
CA PRO A 253 0.56 -3.61 13.23
C PRO A 253 0.80 -2.94 11.87
N TYR A 254 -0.26 -2.71 11.08
CA TYR A 254 -0.18 -2.03 9.78
C TYR A 254 -0.78 -0.61 9.80
N ALA A 255 -0.85 0.02 10.99
CA ALA A 255 -1.41 1.38 11.16
C ALA A 255 -0.56 2.51 10.56
N ASP A 256 0.69 2.22 10.21
CA ASP A 256 1.70 3.22 9.87
C ASP A 256 2.38 2.93 8.54
N ILE A 257 2.59 4.00 7.77
CA ILE A 257 3.53 3.99 6.64
C ILE A 257 4.92 4.20 7.23
N GLN A 258 5.76 3.17 7.14
CA GLN A 258 7.11 3.17 7.70
C GLN A 258 8.12 3.83 6.74
N ASP A 259 7.98 5.14 6.55
CA ASP A 259 8.86 5.94 5.69
C ASP A 259 8.96 7.40 6.20
N ASN A 260 9.96 8.14 5.74
CA ASN A 260 10.08 9.57 6.00
C ASN A 260 9.23 10.39 5.02
N LEU A 261 7.99 10.67 5.40
CA LEU A 261 7.03 11.41 4.59
C LEU A 261 7.31 12.91 4.46
N ILE A 262 8.46 13.38 4.93
CA ILE A 262 8.95 14.75 4.73
C ILE A 262 10.36 14.80 4.11
N ASP A 263 10.89 13.66 3.65
CA ASP A 263 12.16 13.60 2.93
C ASP A 263 12.04 14.19 1.52
N ARG A 264 13.11 14.83 1.03
CA ARG A 264 13.20 15.32 -0.36
C ARG A 264 12.90 14.23 -1.41
N ALA A 265 13.28 12.99 -1.13
CA ALA A 265 13.13 11.86 -2.05
C ALA A 265 11.74 11.23 -2.03
N LEU A 266 10.82 11.70 -1.19
CA LEU A 266 9.45 11.19 -1.13
C LEU A 266 8.79 11.23 -2.51
N LEU A 267 8.18 10.11 -2.89
CA LEU A 267 7.28 9.99 -4.03
C LEU A 267 5.84 9.81 -3.52
N PRO A 268 5.05 10.89 -3.35
CA PRO A 268 3.68 10.79 -2.87
C PRO A 268 2.78 9.86 -3.70
N ILE A 269 3.13 9.65 -4.97
CA ILE A 269 2.47 8.67 -5.84
C ILE A 269 2.48 7.25 -5.26
N ASP A 270 3.47 6.86 -4.46
CA ASP A 270 3.52 5.52 -3.85
C ASP A 270 2.43 5.36 -2.77
N LEU A 271 2.14 6.42 -2.00
CA LEU A 271 0.99 6.46 -1.08
C LEU A 271 -0.33 6.35 -1.85
N LEU A 272 -0.44 7.06 -2.98
CA LEU A 272 -1.64 7.01 -3.82
C LEU A 272 -1.86 5.61 -4.39
N ARG A 273 -0.79 4.96 -4.87
CA ARG A 273 -0.80 3.59 -5.39
C ARG A 273 -1.30 2.61 -4.33
N CYS A 274 -0.75 2.67 -3.11
CA CYS A 274 -1.18 1.85 -1.99
C CYS A 274 -2.68 2.01 -1.70
N LYS A 275 -3.18 3.25 -1.59
CA LYS A 275 -4.60 3.48 -1.31
C LYS A 275 -5.51 2.99 -2.44
N LEU A 276 -5.15 3.34 -3.67
CA LEU A 276 -5.99 3.13 -4.84
C LEU A 276 -6.04 1.67 -5.28
N SER A 277 -5.02 0.86 -4.97
CA SER A 277 -5.05 -0.58 -5.24
C SER A 277 -6.19 -1.28 -4.48
N PHE A 278 -6.50 -0.86 -3.25
CA PHE A 278 -7.66 -1.36 -2.49
C PHE A 278 -9.02 -0.98 -3.11
N PHE A 279 -9.06 0.03 -3.98
CA PHE A 279 -10.26 0.37 -4.76
C PHE A 279 -10.33 -0.31 -6.12
N GLY A 280 -9.42 -1.25 -6.41
CA GLY A 280 -9.36 -1.94 -7.70
C GLY A 280 -8.84 -1.06 -8.84
N ALA A 281 -8.09 0.01 -8.53
CA ALA A 281 -7.43 0.80 -9.56
C ALA A 281 -6.24 0.02 -10.15
N THR A 282 -6.05 0.17 -11.46
CA THR A 282 -4.97 -0.46 -12.22
C THR A 282 -4.24 0.56 -13.10
N ARG A 283 -3.15 0.13 -13.74
CA ARG A 283 -2.31 0.94 -14.65
C ARG A 283 -1.90 2.29 -14.07
N PHE A 284 -1.23 2.23 -12.91
CA PHE A 284 -0.67 3.38 -12.21
C PHE A 284 0.45 4.06 -13.01
N ASP A 285 0.08 5.08 -13.78
CA ASP A 285 0.96 5.78 -14.71
C ASP A 285 1.25 7.22 -14.24
N PRO A 286 2.41 7.46 -13.59
CA PRO A 286 2.76 8.78 -13.10
C PRO A 286 2.91 9.79 -14.24
N ARG A 287 2.47 11.03 -14.03
CA ARG A 287 2.81 12.17 -14.92
C ARG A 287 3.74 13.17 -14.25
N SER A 288 3.91 13.04 -12.95
CA SER A 288 4.93 13.68 -12.14
C SER A 288 5.08 12.90 -10.84
N ASP A 289 6.04 13.29 -10.00
CA ASP A 289 6.23 12.71 -8.67
C ASP A 289 5.02 12.90 -7.75
N ARG A 290 4.08 13.77 -8.11
CA ARG A 290 2.91 14.16 -7.27
C ARG A 290 1.56 13.73 -7.86
N TRP A 291 1.56 13.16 -9.06
CA TRP A 291 0.32 12.88 -9.79
C TRP A 291 0.43 11.56 -10.55
N VAL A 292 -0.58 10.71 -10.36
CA VAL A 292 -0.67 9.41 -11.01
C VAL A 292 -2.01 9.25 -11.72
N ARG A 293 -1.95 8.87 -13.00
CA ARG A 293 -3.12 8.42 -13.74
C ARG A 293 -3.40 6.98 -13.38
N ILE A 294 -4.67 6.68 -13.20
CA ILE A 294 -5.16 5.33 -12.95
C ILE A 294 -6.33 5.00 -13.84
N ASN A 295 -6.57 3.70 -13.99
CA ASN A 295 -7.77 3.17 -14.59
C ASN A 295 -8.61 2.47 -13.52
N MET A 296 -9.92 2.72 -13.52
CA MET A 296 -10.90 1.99 -12.72
C MET A 296 -11.93 1.33 -13.64
N TYR A 297 -12.42 0.16 -13.23
CA TYR A 297 -13.41 -0.61 -13.99
C TYR A 297 -12.95 -0.85 -15.43
N GLN A 298 -11.64 -1.01 -15.65
CA GLN A 298 -11.12 -1.29 -16.96
C GLN A 298 -11.61 -2.68 -17.38
N ASN A 299 -12.26 -2.75 -18.54
CA ASN A 299 -12.88 -3.97 -19.08
C ASN A 299 -14.14 -4.46 -18.35
N ALA A 300 -14.63 -3.75 -17.33
CA ALA A 300 -15.90 -4.09 -16.71
C ALA A 300 -17.02 -4.06 -17.76
N PRO A 301 -17.95 -5.05 -17.75
CA PRO A 301 -19.04 -5.10 -18.70
C PRO A 301 -19.98 -3.90 -18.55
N PHE A 302 -20.50 -3.41 -19.67
CA PHE A 302 -21.60 -2.46 -19.67
C PHE A 302 -22.89 -3.12 -19.16
N PRO A 303 -23.90 -2.33 -18.70
CA PRO A 303 -25.13 -2.90 -18.16
C PRO A 303 -25.85 -3.90 -19.07
N HIS A 304 -25.76 -3.73 -20.40
CA HIS A 304 -26.37 -4.64 -21.38
C HIS A 304 -25.54 -5.90 -21.66
N GLU A 305 -24.28 -5.95 -21.21
CA GLU A 305 -23.36 -7.07 -21.36
C GLU A 305 -23.33 -7.97 -20.10
N LEU A 306 -23.93 -7.53 -18.99
CA LEU A 306 -23.91 -8.25 -17.71
C LEU A 306 -24.47 -9.69 -17.78
N SER A 307 -25.39 -9.96 -18.69
CA SER A 307 -25.94 -11.31 -18.89
C SER A 307 -25.05 -12.23 -19.73
N GLN A 308 -23.98 -11.69 -20.32
CA GLN A 308 -23.11 -12.37 -21.28
C GLN A 308 -21.69 -12.60 -20.75
N VAL A 309 -21.33 -11.98 -19.62
CA VAL A 309 -19.99 -12.06 -19.02
C VAL A 309 -20.10 -12.64 -17.61
N LEU A 310 -19.18 -13.53 -17.24
CA LEU A 310 -19.05 -13.97 -15.85
C LEU A 310 -18.67 -12.74 -14.99
N ALA A 311 -19.42 -12.49 -13.91
CA ALA A 311 -19.40 -11.23 -13.18
C ALA A 311 -18.01 -10.80 -12.65
N ASP A 312 -17.08 -11.75 -12.48
CA ASP A 312 -15.81 -11.53 -11.78
C ASP A 312 -14.55 -11.77 -12.65
N ASP A 313 -14.69 -12.04 -13.97
CA ASP A 313 -13.55 -12.38 -14.85
C ASP A 313 -13.02 -11.20 -15.71
N TRP A 314 -13.39 -9.96 -15.37
CA TRP A 314 -13.11 -8.79 -16.21
C TRP A 314 -11.83 -8.03 -15.85
N SER A 315 -11.29 -8.18 -14.65
CA SER A 315 -10.11 -7.43 -14.16
C SER A 315 -8.89 -7.58 -15.07
N TYR A 316 -8.69 -8.78 -15.63
CA TYR A 316 -7.70 -9.05 -16.68
C TYR A 316 -8.40 -9.43 -17.98
N PRO A 317 -8.25 -8.65 -19.06
CA PRO A 317 -8.98 -8.91 -20.29
C PRO A 317 -8.52 -10.23 -20.92
N GLY A 318 -9.46 -11.00 -21.47
CA GLY A 318 -9.15 -12.25 -22.15
C GLY A 318 -8.23 -12.03 -23.35
N LEU A 319 -7.34 -13.00 -23.63
CA LEU A 319 -6.28 -12.87 -24.66
C LEU A 319 -6.81 -12.43 -26.04
N GLY A 320 -7.93 -13.00 -26.50
CA GLY A 320 -8.53 -12.62 -27.80
C GLY A 320 -9.01 -11.15 -27.86
N SER A 321 -9.43 -10.58 -26.73
CA SER A 321 -9.83 -9.17 -26.65
C SER A 321 -8.62 -8.22 -26.69
N GLN A 322 -7.47 -8.68 -26.18
CA GLN A 322 -6.22 -7.92 -26.20
C GLN A 322 -5.59 -7.90 -27.60
N GLU A 323 -5.65 -9.01 -28.34
CA GLU A 323 -5.18 -9.08 -29.73
C GLU A 323 -5.94 -8.13 -30.67
N GLN A 324 -7.27 -8.06 -30.53
CA GLN A 324 -8.11 -7.13 -31.30
C GLN A 324 -7.81 -5.65 -30.99
N ARG A 325 -7.55 -5.32 -29.72
CA ARG A 325 -7.15 -3.95 -29.34
C ARG A 325 -5.78 -3.56 -29.88
N HIS A 326 -4.83 -4.50 -29.95
CA HIS A 326 -3.51 -4.24 -30.52
C HIS A 326 -3.60 -3.90 -32.02
N ALA A 327 -4.49 -4.57 -32.75
CA ALA A 327 -4.74 -4.26 -34.16
C ALA A 327 -5.33 -2.84 -34.36
N CYS A 328 -6.27 -2.40 -33.51
CA CYS A 328 -6.86 -1.05 -33.59
C CYS A 328 -5.93 0.10 -33.16
N ILE A 329 -4.84 -0.16 -32.43
CA ILE A 329 -3.88 0.88 -32.00
C ILE A 329 -2.75 1.07 -33.03
N VAL A 330 -2.52 0.06 -33.89
CA VAL A 330 -1.46 0.05 -34.90
C VAL A 330 -1.96 0.56 -36.27
N GLU A 331 -3.27 0.74 -36.45
CA GLU A 331 -3.89 1.49 -37.58
C GLU A 331 -4.03 2.99 -37.28
#